data_AF-A0A5K1CUN0-F1
#
_entry.id   AF-A0A5K1CUN0-F1
#
_cell.length_a   1.000
_cell.length_b   1.000
_cell.length_c   1.000
_cell.angle_alpha   90.00
_cell.angle_beta   90.00
_cell.angle_gamma   90.00
#
_symmetry.space_group_name_H-M   'P 1'
#
loop_
_entity.id
_entity.type
_entity.pdbx_description
1 polymer ?
#
loop_
_entity_poly.entity_id
_entity_poly.type
_entity_poly.pdbx_seq_one_letter_code
_entity_poly.pdbx_strand_id
1 'polypeptide(L)' 'EAKNDGRSISVETCPHYLAFSAEEIQNGDTRFKCAPPIRDAANKQLLWKALK' A
#
# COMPACT_ATOMS: atom_id res chain seq x y z
N GLU A 1 -11.67 -12.77 -0.49
CA GLU A 1 -12.33 -13.91 -1.17
C GLU A 1 -11.32 -15.02 -1.42
N ALA A 2 -10.36 -14.90 -2.34
CA ALA A 2 -9.41 -15.99 -2.67
C ALA A 2 -8.77 -16.73 -1.47
N LYS A 3 -8.33 -16.01 -0.43
CA LYS A 3 -7.76 -16.63 0.79
C LYS A 3 -8.81 -17.36 1.66
N ASN A 4 -10.04 -16.85 1.71
CA ASN A 4 -11.16 -17.50 2.43
C ASN A 4 -11.68 -18.72 1.67
N ASP A 5 -11.55 -18.73 0.34
CA ASP A 5 -11.97 -19.84 -0.53
C ASP A 5 -10.96 -21.02 -0.51
N GLY A 6 -9.96 -20.99 0.36
CA GLY A 6 -8.95 -22.06 0.50
C GLY A 6 -7.91 -22.12 -0.62
N ARG A 7 -7.82 -21.09 -1.48
CA ARG A 7 -6.80 -21.04 -2.55
C ARG A 7 -5.42 -20.74 -1.95
N SER A 8 -4.39 -21.38 -2.51
CA SER A 8 -3.00 -21.10 -2.14
C SER A 8 -2.54 -19.77 -2.75
N ILE A 9 -2.67 -18.69 -1.99
CA ILE A 9 -2.24 -17.34 -2.39
C ILE A 9 -1.45 -16.68 -1.26
N SER A 10 -0.30 -16.13 -1.60
CA SER A 10 0.48 -15.22 -0.76
C SER A 10 0.43 -13.81 -1.33
N VAL A 11 0.67 -12.82 -0.48
CA VAL A 11 0.76 -11.41 -0.85
C VAL A 11 1.86 -10.77 -0.02
N GLU A 12 2.44 -9.70 -0.55
CA GLU A 12 3.44 -8.89 0.13
C GLU A 12 3.10 -7.40 0.00
N THR A 13 3.77 -6.60 0.82
CA THR A 13 3.77 -5.14 0.71
C THR A 13 5.15 -4.62 1.13
N CYS A 14 5.45 -3.37 0.78
CA CYS A 14 6.71 -2.72 1.11
C CYS A 14 6.50 -1.60 2.14
N PRO A 15 7.53 -1.26 2.95
CA PRO A 15 7.42 -0.23 3.99
C PRO A 15 6.92 1.14 3.49
N HIS A 16 7.25 1.53 2.25
CA HIS A 16 6.84 2.82 1.70
C HIS A 16 5.32 2.97 1.54
N TYR A 17 4.56 1.88 1.34
CA TYR A 17 3.10 1.94 1.29
C TYR A 17 2.45 2.03 2.68
N LEU A 18 3.21 1.75 3.74
CA LEU A 18 2.78 1.85 5.13
C LEU A 18 3.17 3.18 5.76
N ALA A 19 4.24 3.81 5.25
CA ALA A 19 4.78 5.06 5.76
C ALA A 19 4.09 6.28 5.15
N PHE A 20 3.99 6.35 3.81
CA PHE A 20 3.60 7.56 3.09
C PHE A 20 2.18 7.46 2.53
N SER A 21 1.49 8.60 2.44
CA SER A 21 0.31 8.76 1.58
C SER A 21 0.51 9.86 0.53
N ALA A 22 -0.27 9.79 -0.55
CA ALA A 22 -0.13 10.68 -1.70
C ALA A 22 -0.31 12.16 -1.33
N GLU A 23 -1.14 12.47 -0.32
CA GLU A 23 -1.39 13.83 0.15
C GLU A 23 -0.17 14.46 0.86
N GLU A 24 0.75 13.63 1.37
CA GLU A 24 1.97 14.05 2.09
C GLU A 24 3.13 14.33 1.12
N ILE A 25 2.97 14.01 -0.18
CA ILE A 25 4.03 14.09 -1.19
C ILE A 25 3.82 15.35 -2.05
N GLN A 26 4.86 16.17 -2.15
CA GLN A 26 4.82 17.34 -3.02
C GLN A 26 4.66 16.94 -4.49
N ASN A 27 3.78 17.64 -5.21
CA ASN A 27 3.58 17.45 -6.64
C ASN A 27 4.91 17.51 -7.40
N GLY A 28 5.21 16.44 -8.16
CA GLY A 28 6.42 16.33 -8.97
C GLY A 28 7.67 15.82 -8.24
N ASP A 29 7.59 15.46 -6.95
CA ASP A 29 8.73 14.89 -6.22
C ASP A 29 9.04 13.46 -6.69
N THR A 30 10.11 13.32 -7.47
CA THR A 30 10.50 12.06 -8.10
C THR A 30 11.05 11.02 -7.13
N ARG A 31 11.42 11.41 -5.90
CA ARG A 31 11.93 10.49 -4.88
C ARG A 31 10.89 9.48 -4.41
N PHE A 32 9.61 9.83 -4.55
CA PHE A 32 8.47 9.00 -4.14
C PHE A 32 7.84 8.24 -5.31
N LYS A 33 8.39 8.36 -6.52
CA LYS A 33 7.91 7.65 -7.70
C LYS A 33 8.25 6.15 -7.59
N CYS A 34 7.23 5.30 -7.54
CA CYS A 34 7.37 3.84 -7.57
C CYS A 34 6.23 3.18 -8.36
N ALA A 35 6.32 1.87 -8.58
CA ALA A 35 5.31 1.05 -9.22
C ALA A 35 5.04 -0.21 -8.37
N PRO A 36 3.82 -0.42 -7.83
CA PRO A 36 2.65 0.48 -7.88
C PRO A 36 2.90 1.83 -7.16
N PRO A 37 2.11 2.90 -7.45
CA PRO A 37 2.32 4.20 -6.83
C PRO A 37 1.85 4.24 -5.37
N ILE A 38 2.38 5.19 -4.58
CA ILE A 38 1.87 5.53 -3.25
C ILE A 38 0.44 6.09 -3.41
N ARG A 39 -0.49 5.56 -2.59
CA ARG A 39 -1.93 5.87 -2.65
C ARG A 39 -2.34 6.81 -1.51
N ASP A 40 -3.63 7.12 -1.45
CA ASP A 40 -4.23 7.95 -0.40
C ASP A 40 -4.09 7.36 1.02
N ALA A 41 -4.33 8.20 2.02
CA ALA A 41 -4.28 7.80 3.42
C ALA A 41 -5.29 6.69 3.78
N ALA A 42 -6.45 6.65 3.12
CA ALA A 42 -7.46 5.62 3.36
C ALA A 42 -6.94 4.23 2.97
N ASN A 43 -6.23 4.13 1.83
CA ASN A 43 -5.59 2.90 1.38
C ASN A 43 -4.47 2.46 2.33
N LYS A 44 -3.64 3.39 2.79
CA LYS A 44 -2.60 3.14 3.81
C LYS A 44 -3.19 2.50 5.07
N GLN A 45 -4.34 2.98 5.56
CA GLN A 45 -5.02 2.40 6.72
C GLN A 45 -5.55 0.98 6.48
N LEU A 46 -6.03 0.68 5.27
CA LEU A 46 -6.46 -0.67 4.91
C LEU A 46 -5.28 -1.66 4.90
N LEU A 47 -4.11 -1.23 4.42
CA LEU A 47 -2.88 -2.05 4.47
C LEU A 47 -2.46 -2.34 5.91
N TRP A 48 -2.47 -1.34 6.79
CA TRP A 48 -2.20 -1.53 8.21
C TRP A 48 -3.20 -2.47 8.88
N LYS A 49 -4.49 -2.38 8.53
CA LYS A 49 -5.51 -3.30 9.03
C LYS A 49 -5.27 -4.74 8.56
N ALA A 50 -4.73 -4.94 7.35
CA ALA A 50 -4.44 -6.26 6.80
C ALA A 50 -3.20 -6.94 7.39
N LEU A 51 -2.32 -6.18 8.05
CA LEU A 51 -1.13 -6.71 8.75
C LEU A 51 -1.40 -7.13 10.20
N LYS A 52 -2.53 -6.69 10.78
CA LYS A 52 -2.99 -7.11 12.11
C LYS A 52 -3.72 -8.45 12.01
#